data_AF-A0A058ZR81-F1
#
_entry.id   AF-A0A058ZR81-F1
#
_cell.length_a   1.000
_cell.length_b   1.000
_cell.length_c   1.000
_cell.angle_alpha   90.00
_cell.angle_beta   90.00
_cell.angle_gamma   90.00
#
_symmetry.space_group_name_H-M   'P 1'
#
loop_
_entity.id
_entity.type
_entity.pdbx_description
1 polymer ?
#
loop_
_entity_poly.entity_id
_entity_poly.type
_entity_poly.pdbx_seq_one_letter_code
_entity_poly.pdbx_strand_id
1 'polypeptide(L)'
;MFKLPMAALGLIATASMAVAHGDVAPQPMNTDALPDVGEEWLTENPYRSQGDEVWQAAIEIGDSGYNQNCARCHGLGVVSGGLAPDLRWLEAEEYGDEWYAERFIYGYTQNGITKMPAFGDLLGQKAAWAIRTYIETRPDDGALDDATPRLLEIRDQLVAMAGGADGDVAALQAELAGVAEGVQTGSGAPIADSVAFRAANLISGDTPDFAGAAEALTIGLAATN
;
A
#
# COMPACT_ATOMS: atom_id res chain seq x y z
N MET A 1 -21.15 36.97 43.43
CA MET A 1 -20.90 37.86 42.27
C MET A 1 -19.41 37.87 41.99
N PHE A 2 -18.92 36.94 41.16
CA PHE A 2 -17.54 36.95 40.67
C PHE A 2 -17.55 37.62 39.29
N LYS A 3 -16.85 38.76 39.15
CA LYS A 3 -16.68 39.45 37.87
C LYS A 3 -15.54 38.78 37.12
N LEU A 4 -15.88 37.94 36.14
CA LEU A 4 -14.89 37.39 35.21
C LEU A 4 -14.39 38.55 34.31
N PRO A 5 -13.06 38.79 34.19
CA PRO A 5 -12.55 39.87 33.38
C PRO A 5 -12.84 39.58 31.89
N MET A 6 -13.48 40.54 31.23
CA MET A 6 -13.91 40.48 29.82
C MET A 6 -12.76 40.27 28.80
N ALA A 7 -11.50 40.25 29.26
CA ALA A 7 -10.32 39.99 28.45
C ALA A 7 -10.06 38.49 28.21
N ALA A 8 -10.63 37.59 29.02
CA ALA A 8 -10.42 36.15 28.86
C ALA A 8 -11.29 35.52 27.74
N LEU A 9 -12.29 36.24 27.23
CA LEU A 9 -13.19 35.75 26.19
C LEU A 9 -12.67 36.00 24.76
N GLY A 10 -11.64 36.83 24.58
CA GLY A 10 -11.12 37.20 23.26
C GLY A 10 -10.13 36.21 22.64
N LEU A 11 -9.51 35.32 23.44
CA LEU A 11 -8.48 34.40 22.95
C LEU A 11 -8.99 33.04 22.46
N ILE A 12 -10.27 32.72 22.63
CA ILE A 12 -10.83 31.42 22.23
C ILE A 12 -11.36 31.44 20.78
N ALA A 13 -11.56 32.61 20.18
CA ALA A 13 -12.14 32.74 18.84
C ALA A 13 -11.15 32.49 17.68
N THR A 14 -9.86 32.25 17.95
CA THR A 14 -8.87 31.91 16.91
C THR A 14 -8.61 30.41 16.79
N ALA A 15 -9.40 29.58 17.47
CA ALA A 15 -9.33 28.13 17.31
C ALA A 15 -9.85 27.72 15.92
N SER A 16 -8.90 27.56 15.01
CA SER A 16 -8.91 26.49 13.99
C SER A 16 -9.98 26.61 12.91
N MET A 17 -9.85 27.59 12.01
CA MET A 17 -10.13 27.29 10.60
C MET A 17 -9.03 26.37 10.08
N ALA A 18 -9.02 25.12 10.54
CA ALA A 18 -8.28 24.06 9.89
C ALA A 18 -8.96 23.87 8.54
N VAL A 19 -8.35 24.39 7.48
CA VAL A 19 -8.73 24.06 6.10
C VAL A 19 -8.27 22.62 5.87
N ALA A 20 -9.03 21.66 6.42
CA ALA A 20 -8.74 20.23 6.36
C ALA A 20 -9.11 19.60 5.01
N HIS A 21 -9.49 20.43 4.04
CA HIS A 21 -9.54 20.02 2.65
C HIS A 21 -8.13 20.24 2.08
N GLY A 22 -7.28 19.22 2.20
CA GLY A 22 -6.07 19.14 1.40
C GLY A 22 -6.43 19.34 -0.07
N ASP A 23 -5.46 19.81 -0.85
CA ASP A 23 -5.61 19.97 -2.29
C ASP A 23 -6.19 18.66 -2.89
N VAL A 24 -7.28 18.80 -3.64
CA VAL A 24 -7.97 17.64 -4.27
C VAL A 24 -7.29 17.28 -5.59
N ALA A 25 -6.25 18.03 -5.98
CA ALA A 25 -5.37 17.67 -7.08
C ALA A 25 -4.58 16.38 -6.77
N PRO A 26 -4.39 15.50 -7.77
CA PRO A 26 -3.52 14.35 -7.62
C PRO A 26 -2.12 14.75 -7.13
N GLN A 27 -1.61 13.98 -6.18
CA GLN A 27 -0.29 14.20 -5.62
C GLN A 27 0.78 13.57 -6.53
N PRO A 28 1.84 14.32 -6.87
CA PRO A 28 2.88 13.83 -7.76
C PRO A 28 3.61 12.63 -7.14
N MET A 29 4.06 11.72 -7.99
CA MET A 29 4.80 10.53 -7.61
C MET A 29 6.24 10.60 -8.11
N ASN A 30 7.21 10.30 -7.24
CA ASN A 30 8.59 10.08 -7.67
C ASN A 30 8.72 8.67 -8.25
N THR A 31 9.06 8.58 -9.54
CA THR A 31 9.23 7.30 -10.25
C THR A 31 10.64 7.12 -10.81
N ASP A 32 11.61 7.91 -10.33
CA ASP A 32 12.97 7.95 -10.87
C ASP A 32 13.72 6.61 -10.72
N ALA A 33 13.38 5.83 -9.68
CA ALA A 33 13.96 4.51 -9.44
C ALA A 33 13.42 3.42 -10.39
N LEU A 34 12.37 3.71 -11.16
CA LEU A 34 11.76 2.73 -12.07
C LEU A 34 12.36 2.85 -13.47
N PRO A 35 12.48 1.73 -14.22
CA PRO A 35 12.86 1.74 -15.62
C PRO A 35 11.92 2.60 -16.47
N ASP A 36 12.44 3.17 -17.56
CA ASP A 36 11.61 3.93 -18.50
C ASP A 36 10.74 2.99 -19.34
N VAL A 37 9.52 3.44 -19.61
CA VAL A 37 8.45 2.64 -20.24
C VAL A 37 7.95 3.24 -21.57
N GLY A 38 8.66 4.26 -22.07
CA GLY A 38 8.31 4.96 -23.31
C GLY A 38 7.12 5.91 -23.18
N GLU A 39 6.79 6.59 -24.29
CA GLU A 39 5.67 7.53 -24.38
C GLU A 39 4.36 6.84 -24.80
N GLU A 40 4.46 5.76 -25.58
CA GLU A 40 3.31 4.94 -25.95
C GLU A 40 2.84 4.12 -24.75
N TRP A 41 1.53 4.12 -24.50
CA TRP A 41 0.95 3.35 -23.41
C TRP A 41 1.05 1.87 -23.70
N LEU A 42 1.70 1.14 -22.79
CA LEU A 42 1.75 -0.30 -22.76
C LEU A 42 0.36 -0.86 -22.44
N THR A 43 0.12 -2.11 -22.85
CA THR A 43 -1.12 -2.85 -22.56
C THR A 43 -1.00 -3.75 -21.33
N GLU A 44 0.23 -4.09 -20.94
CA GLU A 44 0.53 -4.98 -19.81
C GLU A 44 1.49 -4.31 -18.82
N ASN A 45 1.40 -4.71 -17.55
CA ASN A 45 2.29 -4.24 -16.50
C ASN A 45 3.75 -4.67 -16.74
N PRO A 46 4.67 -3.73 -17.05
CA PRO A 46 6.04 -4.07 -17.39
C PRO A 46 6.88 -4.51 -16.18
N TYR A 47 6.44 -4.26 -14.95
CA TYR A 47 7.28 -4.51 -13.77
C TYR A 47 7.19 -5.95 -13.24
N ARG A 48 6.27 -6.78 -13.76
CA ARG A 48 6.17 -8.21 -13.40
C ARG A 48 7.41 -9.03 -13.76
N SER A 49 8.12 -8.63 -14.82
CA SER A 49 9.21 -9.43 -15.42
C SER A 49 10.57 -8.73 -15.38
N GLN A 50 10.70 -7.60 -14.67
CA GLN A 50 11.93 -6.81 -14.61
C GLN A 50 12.85 -7.13 -13.41
N GLY A 51 12.57 -8.24 -12.72
CA GLY A 51 13.36 -8.72 -11.59
C GLY A 51 12.94 -8.12 -10.25
N ASP A 52 13.37 -8.77 -9.17
CA ASP A 52 12.86 -8.54 -7.82
C ASP A 52 13.11 -7.10 -7.33
N GLU A 53 14.25 -6.50 -7.67
CA GLU A 53 14.59 -5.12 -7.26
C GLU A 53 13.63 -4.10 -7.88
N VAL A 54 13.36 -4.19 -9.18
CA VAL A 54 12.43 -3.30 -9.87
C VAL A 54 11.00 -3.55 -9.39
N TRP A 55 10.63 -4.82 -9.19
CA TRP A 55 9.30 -5.18 -8.71
C TRP A 55 9.03 -4.65 -7.30
N GLN A 56 10.00 -4.77 -6.38
CA GLN A 56 9.89 -4.21 -5.03
C GLN A 56 9.83 -2.67 -5.07
N ALA A 57 10.69 -2.02 -5.85
CA ALA A 57 10.64 -0.56 -6.01
C ALA A 57 9.27 -0.10 -6.57
N ALA A 58 8.69 -0.83 -7.52
CA ALA A 58 7.37 -0.54 -8.07
C ALA A 58 6.28 -0.67 -7.01
N ILE A 59 6.35 -1.67 -6.12
CA ILE A 59 5.43 -1.83 -5.00
C ILE A 59 5.56 -0.68 -4.02
N GLU A 60 6.77 -0.30 -3.60
CA GLU A 60 6.98 0.79 -2.63
C GLU A 60 6.47 2.14 -3.15
N ILE A 61 6.82 2.46 -4.40
CA ILE A 61 6.34 3.67 -5.08
C ILE A 61 4.83 3.60 -5.29
N GLY A 62 4.31 2.44 -5.67
CA GLY A 62 2.90 2.17 -5.87
C GLY A 62 2.06 2.30 -4.60
N ASP A 63 2.54 1.79 -3.45
CA ASP A 63 1.91 1.88 -2.13
C ASP A 63 1.74 3.35 -1.73
N SER A 64 2.83 4.11 -1.80
CA SER A 64 2.83 5.54 -1.53
C SER A 64 1.88 6.31 -2.48
N GLY A 65 1.97 6.04 -3.78
CA GLY A 65 1.13 6.68 -4.80
C GLY A 65 -0.36 6.37 -4.63
N TYR A 66 -0.68 5.11 -4.35
CA TYR A 66 -2.03 4.62 -4.13
C TYR A 66 -2.65 5.24 -2.88
N ASN A 67 -1.93 5.28 -1.76
CA ASN A 67 -2.43 5.86 -0.51
C ASN A 67 -2.73 7.36 -0.65
N GLN A 68 -1.96 8.08 -1.47
CA GLN A 68 -2.17 9.50 -1.71
C GLN A 68 -3.32 9.78 -2.69
N ASN A 69 -3.47 8.96 -3.73
CA ASN A 69 -4.35 9.29 -4.87
C ASN A 69 -5.62 8.44 -4.97
N CYS A 70 -5.64 7.23 -4.40
CA CYS A 70 -6.65 6.21 -4.70
C CYS A 70 -7.39 5.72 -3.44
N ALA A 71 -6.69 5.57 -2.32
CA ALA A 71 -7.20 4.93 -1.11
C ALA A 71 -8.43 5.60 -0.51
N ARG A 72 -8.61 6.92 -0.71
CA ARG A 72 -9.81 7.63 -0.26
C ARG A 72 -11.11 7.06 -0.84
N CYS A 73 -11.06 6.51 -2.06
CA CYS A 73 -12.23 5.97 -2.75
C CYS A 73 -12.25 4.44 -2.74
N HIS A 74 -11.10 3.83 -2.99
CA HIS A 74 -10.94 2.38 -3.13
C HIS A 74 -10.54 1.68 -1.82
N GLY A 75 -10.34 2.44 -0.75
CA GLY A 75 -9.98 1.96 0.58
C GLY A 75 -8.47 1.78 0.78
N LEU A 76 -8.05 1.68 2.04
CA LEU A 76 -6.65 1.39 2.37
C LEU A 76 -6.33 -0.05 1.99
N GLY A 77 -5.11 -0.30 1.51
CA GLY A 77 -4.72 -1.65 1.11
C GLY A 77 -5.64 -2.25 0.05
N VAL A 78 -6.25 -1.42 -0.80
CA VAL A 78 -7.27 -1.74 -1.84
C VAL A 78 -8.57 -2.39 -1.37
N VAL A 79 -8.81 -2.46 -0.06
CA VAL A 79 -10.02 -3.00 0.54
C VAL A 79 -11.10 -1.93 0.60
N SER A 80 -12.09 -2.01 -0.28
CA SER A 80 -13.10 -0.96 -0.38
C SER A 80 -14.11 -0.95 0.77
N GLY A 81 -14.39 0.26 1.29
CA GLY A 81 -15.52 0.52 2.21
C GLY A 81 -16.88 0.73 1.51
N GLY A 82 -16.98 0.45 0.20
CA GLY A 82 -18.22 0.53 -0.57
C GLY A 82 -18.44 1.82 -1.37
N LEU A 83 -17.48 2.76 -1.36
CA LEU A 83 -17.55 4.00 -2.16
C LEU A 83 -17.18 3.77 -3.63
N ALA A 84 -16.11 3.03 -3.88
CA ALA A 84 -15.67 2.57 -5.20
C ALA A 84 -15.44 1.04 -5.16
N PRO A 85 -15.18 0.36 -6.29
CA PRO A 85 -14.90 -1.08 -6.27
C PRO A 85 -13.64 -1.43 -5.46
N ASP A 86 -13.66 -2.59 -4.79
CA ASP A 86 -12.45 -3.25 -4.25
C ASP A 86 -11.56 -3.66 -5.44
N LEU A 87 -10.27 -3.36 -5.36
CA LEU A 87 -9.34 -3.59 -6.48
C LEU A 87 -8.53 -4.88 -6.33
N ARG A 88 -8.64 -5.61 -5.21
CA ARG A 88 -7.90 -6.88 -5.01
C ARG A 88 -8.20 -7.89 -6.10
N TRP A 89 -9.44 -7.92 -6.58
CA TRP A 89 -9.89 -8.89 -7.58
C TRP A 89 -9.74 -8.42 -9.03
N LEU A 90 -9.03 -7.32 -9.27
CA LEU A 90 -8.68 -6.93 -10.63
C LEU A 90 -7.52 -7.80 -11.12
N GLU A 91 -7.87 -8.82 -11.91
CA GLU A 91 -7.00 -9.92 -12.36
C GLU A 91 -5.64 -9.44 -12.87
N ALA A 92 -4.56 -10.11 -12.46
CA ALA A 92 -3.18 -9.77 -12.82
C ALA A 92 -2.78 -10.34 -14.20
N GLU A 93 -3.55 -9.95 -15.23
CA GLU A 93 -3.36 -10.37 -16.62
C GLU A 93 -3.65 -9.21 -17.58
N GLU A 94 -3.39 -9.42 -18.88
CA GLU A 94 -3.54 -8.40 -19.93
C GLU A 94 -4.92 -7.73 -19.90
N TYR A 95 -6.01 -8.51 -19.77
CA TYR A 95 -7.35 -7.94 -19.71
C TYR A 95 -7.58 -7.03 -18.49
N GLY A 96 -7.07 -7.43 -17.32
CA GLY A 96 -7.11 -6.60 -16.12
C GLY A 96 -6.24 -5.35 -16.23
N ASP A 97 -5.13 -5.44 -16.95
CA ASP A 97 -4.22 -4.31 -17.20
C ASP A 97 -4.79 -3.30 -18.16
N GLU A 98 -5.42 -3.74 -19.25
CA GLU A 98 -6.14 -2.86 -20.18
C GLU A 98 -7.26 -2.11 -19.45
N TRP A 99 -8.03 -2.82 -18.62
CA TRP A 99 -9.08 -2.22 -17.81
C TRP A 99 -8.53 -1.21 -16.81
N TYR A 100 -7.44 -1.54 -16.12
CA TYR A 100 -6.74 -0.63 -15.22
C TYR A 100 -6.26 0.63 -15.96
N ALA A 101 -5.53 0.45 -17.06
CA ALA A 101 -4.92 1.52 -17.82
C ALA A 101 -5.98 2.47 -18.38
N GLU A 102 -7.07 1.96 -18.96
CA GLU A 102 -8.17 2.81 -19.46
C GLU A 102 -8.75 3.68 -18.35
N ARG A 103 -9.01 3.09 -17.18
CA ARG A 103 -9.56 3.82 -16.01
C ARG A 103 -8.57 4.82 -15.43
N PHE A 104 -7.29 4.48 -15.39
CA PHE A 104 -6.25 5.39 -14.93
C PHE A 104 -6.10 6.58 -15.86
N ILE A 105 -6.00 6.33 -17.17
CA ILE A 105 -5.76 7.35 -18.18
C ILE A 105 -6.95 8.31 -18.28
N TYR A 106 -8.17 7.77 -18.43
CA TYR A 106 -9.35 8.57 -18.78
C TYR A 106 -10.32 8.81 -17.60
N GLY A 107 -10.09 8.16 -16.46
CA GLY A 107 -11.00 8.21 -15.32
C GLY A 107 -12.32 7.50 -15.59
N TYR A 108 -13.36 7.92 -14.87
CA TYR A 108 -14.72 7.41 -15.07
C TYR A 108 -15.75 8.49 -14.79
N THR A 109 -16.62 8.75 -15.76
CA THR A 109 -17.74 9.69 -15.64
C THR A 109 -19.05 8.97 -15.93
N GLN A 110 -20.04 9.16 -15.06
CA GLN A 110 -21.37 8.57 -15.21
C GLN A 110 -22.43 9.66 -15.02
N ASN A 111 -23.36 9.76 -15.96
CA ASN A 111 -24.43 10.77 -15.94
C ASN A 111 -23.91 12.21 -15.79
N GLY A 112 -22.77 12.52 -16.42
CA GLY A 112 -22.13 13.84 -16.34
C GLY A 112 -21.40 14.12 -15.02
N ILE A 113 -21.33 13.15 -14.10
CA ILE A 113 -20.63 13.27 -12.82
C ILE A 113 -19.35 12.44 -12.88
N THR A 114 -18.19 13.09 -12.70
CA THR A 114 -16.90 12.41 -12.55
C THR A 114 -16.89 11.59 -11.26
N LYS A 115 -16.73 10.28 -11.40
CA LYS A 115 -16.64 9.30 -10.31
C LYS A 115 -15.20 8.93 -9.99
N MET A 116 -14.34 8.90 -11.01
CA MET A 116 -12.91 8.70 -10.90
C MET A 116 -12.21 9.75 -11.77
N PRO A 117 -11.26 10.54 -11.21
CA PRO A 117 -10.46 11.48 -12.00
C PRO A 117 -9.63 10.77 -13.07
N ALA A 118 -9.28 11.49 -14.13
CA ALA A 118 -8.28 11.07 -15.10
C ALA A 118 -6.88 11.40 -14.57
N PHE A 119 -5.96 10.43 -14.57
CA PHE A 119 -4.61 10.58 -14.03
C PHE A 119 -3.51 10.51 -15.10
N GLY A 120 -3.84 10.11 -16.34
CA GLY A 120 -2.87 9.85 -17.41
C GLY A 120 -1.86 10.98 -17.61
N ASP A 121 -2.34 12.18 -17.94
CA ASP A 121 -1.49 13.36 -18.17
C ASP A 121 -0.87 13.94 -16.88
N LEU A 122 -1.43 13.58 -15.71
CA LEU A 122 -1.04 14.17 -14.43
C LEU A 122 0.09 13.41 -13.75
N LEU A 123 0.04 12.08 -13.80
CA LEU A 123 1.00 11.20 -13.12
C LEU A 123 1.90 10.43 -14.10
N GLY A 124 1.40 10.17 -15.31
CA GLY A 124 2.12 9.42 -16.33
C GLY A 124 2.16 7.91 -16.12
N GLN A 125 2.72 7.22 -17.11
CA GLN A 125 2.66 5.77 -17.21
C GLN A 125 3.51 5.03 -16.15
N LYS A 126 4.68 5.55 -15.77
CA LYS A 126 5.52 4.92 -14.73
C LYS A 126 4.78 4.84 -13.40
N ALA A 127 4.04 5.90 -13.05
CA ALA A 127 3.22 5.97 -11.84
C ALA A 127 2.02 5.02 -11.91
N ALA A 128 1.35 4.95 -13.06
CA ALA A 128 0.26 4.01 -13.30
C ALA A 128 0.70 2.57 -13.04
N TRP A 129 1.79 2.13 -13.67
CA TRP A 129 2.25 0.76 -13.52
C TRP A 129 2.79 0.45 -12.12
N ALA A 130 3.38 1.42 -11.43
CA ALA A 130 3.78 1.24 -10.03
C ALA A 130 2.56 0.98 -9.13
N ILE A 131 1.52 1.82 -9.26
CA ILE A 131 0.24 1.62 -8.56
C ILE A 131 -0.38 0.28 -8.93
N ARG A 132 -0.34 -0.12 -10.21
CA ARG A 132 -0.85 -1.42 -10.66
C ARG A 132 -0.12 -2.59 -10.00
N THR A 133 1.21 -2.58 -9.97
CA THR A 133 2.02 -3.60 -9.26
C THR A 133 1.69 -3.65 -7.78
N TYR A 134 1.45 -2.51 -7.15
CA TYR A 134 0.99 -2.48 -5.76
C TYR A 134 -0.41 -3.12 -5.60
N ILE A 135 -1.36 -2.81 -6.48
CA ILE A 135 -2.74 -3.34 -6.43
C ILE A 135 -2.77 -4.85 -6.61
N GLU A 136 -2.07 -5.37 -7.63
CA GLU A 136 -2.14 -6.79 -7.98
C GLU A 136 -1.50 -7.69 -6.92
N THR A 137 -0.55 -7.19 -6.13
CA THR A 137 0.18 -7.98 -5.12
C THR A 137 -0.54 -8.08 -3.78
N ARG A 138 -1.79 -7.60 -3.70
CA ARG A 138 -2.52 -7.53 -2.43
C ARG A 138 -3.03 -8.92 -2.04
N PRO A 139 -2.80 -9.35 -0.78
CA PRO A 139 -3.35 -10.61 -0.29
C PRO A 139 -4.87 -10.70 -0.51
N ASP A 140 -5.35 -11.90 -0.79
CA ASP A 140 -6.78 -12.18 -0.80
C ASP A 140 -7.39 -12.04 0.61
N ASP A 141 -8.70 -11.93 0.66
CA ASP A 141 -9.45 -11.85 1.90
C ASP A 141 -9.22 -13.10 2.77
N GLY A 142 -8.84 -12.91 4.03
CA GLY A 142 -8.56 -14.01 4.96
C GLY A 142 -7.31 -14.85 4.65
N ALA A 143 -6.48 -14.46 3.67
CA ALA A 143 -5.30 -15.24 3.24
C ALA A 143 -4.24 -15.43 4.35
N LEU A 144 -4.33 -14.69 5.44
CA LEU A 144 -3.41 -14.75 6.58
C LEU A 144 -4.08 -15.22 7.88
N ASP A 145 -5.37 -15.55 7.88
CA ASP A 145 -6.12 -15.82 9.12
C ASP A 145 -5.51 -16.97 9.92
N ASP A 146 -5.18 -18.07 9.25
CA ASP A 146 -4.56 -19.25 9.88
C ASP A 146 -3.15 -18.96 10.40
N ALA A 147 -2.40 -18.09 9.74
CA ALA A 147 -1.03 -17.73 10.11
C ALA A 147 -0.98 -16.63 11.19
N THR A 148 -2.05 -15.85 11.36
CA THR A 148 -2.09 -14.65 12.21
C THR A 148 -1.66 -14.92 13.65
N PRO A 149 -2.14 -15.97 14.35
CA PRO A 149 -1.69 -16.26 15.72
C PRO A 149 -0.17 -16.43 15.80
N ARG A 150 0.43 -17.14 14.83
CA ARG A 150 1.87 -17.36 14.81
C ARG A 150 2.65 -16.11 14.42
N LEU A 151 2.14 -15.32 13.48
CA LEU A 151 2.76 -14.04 13.10
C LEU A 151 2.78 -13.03 14.26
N LEU A 152 1.77 -13.05 15.14
CA LEU A 152 1.76 -12.25 16.37
C LEU A 152 2.86 -12.69 17.35
N GLU A 153 3.11 -14.00 17.48
CA GLU A 153 4.22 -14.50 18.28
C GLU A 153 5.58 -14.11 17.69
N ILE A 154 5.74 -14.22 16.37
CA ILE A 154 6.97 -13.78 15.66
C ILE A 154 7.19 -12.29 15.87
N ARG A 155 6.14 -11.46 15.74
CA ARG A 155 6.21 -10.02 16.03
C ARG A 155 6.74 -9.78 17.44
N ASP A 156 6.21 -10.46 18.45
CA ASP A 156 6.64 -10.26 19.85
C ASP A 156 8.11 -10.68 20.06
N GLN A 157 8.56 -11.73 19.38
CA GLN A 157 9.98 -12.13 19.35
C GLN A 157 10.85 -11.06 18.69
N LEU A 158 10.44 -10.52 17.54
CA LEU A 158 11.15 -9.44 16.84
C LEU A 158 11.24 -8.16 17.68
N VAL A 159 10.19 -7.81 18.44
CA VAL A 159 10.23 -6.69 19.41
C VAL A 159 11.29 -6.94 20.49
N ALA A 160 11.36 -8.16 21.02
CA ALA A 160 12.38 -8.51 22.02
C ALA A 160 13.80 -8.45 21.44
N MET A 161 13.99 -8.94 20.21
CA MET A 161 15.27 -8.91 19.51
C MET A 161 15.73 -7.48 19.16
N ALA A 162 14.79 -6.59 18.78
CA ALA A 162 15.07 -5.16 18.63
C ALA A 162 15.53 -4.52 19.96
N GLY A 163 15.09 -5.07 21.10
CA GLY A 163 15.55 -4.71 22.45
C GLY A 163 16.86 -5.38 22.89
N GLY A 164 17.50 -6.17 22.04
CA GLY A 164 18.77 -6.85 22.31
C GLY A 164 18.66 -8.26 22.87
N ALA A 165 17.48 -8.89 22.82
CA ALA A 165 17.35 -10.32 23.13
C ALA A 165 17.99 -11.19 22.04
N ASP A 166 18.54 -12.34 22.43
CA ASP A 166 19.01 -13.36 21.49
C ASP A 166 17.82 -14.00 20.74
N GLY A 167 18.04 -14.42 19.49
CA GLY A 167 17.06 -15.13 18.69
C GLY A 167 17.66 -15.76 17.44
N ASP A 168 17.00 -16.79 16.91
CA ASP A 168 17.41 -17.46 15.67
C ASP A 168 16.82 -16.72 14.46
N VAL A 169 17.57 -15.72 13.98
CA VAL A 169 17.18 -14.88 12.83
C VAL A 169 16.92 -15.73 11.59
N ALA A 170 17.76 -16.74 11.34
CA ALA A 170 17.65 -17.58 10.17
C ALA A 170 16.37 -18.44 10.20
N ALA A 171 16.03 -18.99 11.38
CA ALA A 171 14.78 -19.73 11.54
C ALA A 171 13.55 -18.82 11.38
N LEU A 172 13.57 -17.61 11.97
CA LEU A 172 12.47 -16.65 11.83
C LEU A 172 12.28 -16.18 10.40
N GLN A 173 13.38 -15.89 9.69
CA GLN A 173 13.33 -15.49 8.29
C GLN A 173 12.76 -16.61 7.42
N ALA A 174 13.21 -17.86 7.62
CA ALA A 174 12.70 -19.01 6.88
C ALA A 174 11.21 -19.28 7.17
N GLU A 175 10.77 -19.10 8.42
CA GLU A 175 9.35 -19.24 8.79
C GLU A 175 8.48 -18.16 8.14
N LEU A 176 8.90 -16.90 8.19
CA LEU A 176 8.18 -15.79 7.55
C LEU A 176 8.12 -15.95 6.03
N ALA A 177 9.21 -16.36 5.40
CA ALA A 177 9.24 -16.66 3.97
C ALA A 177 8.29 -17.82 3.60
N GLY A 178 8.28 -18.89 4.39
CA GLY A 178 7.36 -20.02 4.18
C GLY A 178 5.89 -19.63 4.34
N VAL A 179 5.56 -18.75 5.29
CA VAL A 179 4.21 -18.17 5.38
C VAL A 179 3.90 -17.35 4.14
N ALA A 180 4.81 -16.46 3.73
CA ALA A 180 4.62 -15.58 2.58
C ALA A 180 4.35 -16.33 1.26
N GLU A 181 5.05 -17.45 1.03
CA GLU A 181 4.85 -18.32 -0.14
C GLU A 181 3.43 -18.91 -0.20
N GLY A 182 2.78 -19.11 0.95
CA GLY A 182 1.42 -19.62 1.06
C GLY A 182 0.32 -18.57 0.88
N VAL A 183 0.65 -17.27 0.86
CA VAL A 183 -0.34 -16.20 0.78
C VAL A 183 -0.80 -16.00 -0.66
N GLN A 184 -2.08 -16.26 -0.90
CA GLN A 184 -2.71 -16.00 -2.19
C GLN A 184 -3.00 -14.51 -2.36
N THR A 185 -2.86 -14.01 -3.60
CA THR A 185 -3.33 -12.67 -3.96
C THR A 185 -4.77 -12.73 -4.42
N GLY A 186 -5.54 -11.65 -4.18
CA GLY A 186 -6.91 -11.57 -4.71
C GLY A 186 -6.95 -11.49 -6.25
N SER A 187 -5.85 -11.06 -6.87
CA SER A 187 -5.77 -10.80 -8.32
C SER A 187 -5.32 -12.03 -9.12
N GLY A 188 -4.87 -13.09 -8.45
CA GLY A 188 -4.19 -14.21 -9.08
C GLY A 188 -2.71 -13.97 -9.43
N ALA A 189 -2.13 -12.82 -9.07
CA ALA A 189 -0.69 -12.60 -9.15
C ALA A 189 0.08 -13.65 -8.32
N PRO A 190 1.26 -14.10 -8.80
CA PRO A 190 1.97 -15.23 -8.21
C PRO A 190 2.60 -14.93 -6.84
N ILE A 191 2.80 -13.66 -6.50
CA ILE A 191 3.45 -13.24 -5.26
C ILE A 191 2.59 -12.19 -4.57
N ALA A 192 2.25 -12.45 -3.31
CA ALA A 192 1.62 -11.47 -2.45
C ALA A 192 2.68 -10.66 -1.69
N ASP A 193 2.59 -9.33 -1.78
CA ASP A 193 3.29 -8.43 -0.87
C ASP A 193 2.55 -8.39 0.48
N SER A 194 2.67 -9.52 1.17
CA SER A 194 2.07 -9.79 2.47
C SER A 194 2.93 -9.23 3.60
N VAL A 195 2.35 -9.12 4.79
CA VAL A 195 3.06 -8.69 5.99
C VAL A 195 4.20 -9.65 6.35
N ALA A 196 4.02 -10.95 6.06
CA ALA A 196 5.05 -11.97 6.24
C ALA A 196 6.19 -11.78 5.24
N PHE A 197 5.88 -11.49 3.97
CA PHE A 197 6.88 -11.19 2.93
C PHE A 197 7.74 -9.98 3.32
N ARG A 198 7.10 -8.87 3.69
CA ARG A 198 7.80 -7.64 4.12
C ARG A 198 8.69 -7.89 5.33
N ALA A 199 8.17 -8.57 6.35
CA ALA A 199 8.93 -8.90 7.55
C ALA A 199 10.13 -9.82 7.25
N ALA A 200 9.97 -10.82 6.38
CA ALA A 200 11.05 -11.71 5.95
C ALA A 200 12.19 -10.94 5.28
N ASN A 201 11.86 -9.98 4.39
CA ASN A 201 12.85 -9.17 3.69
C ASN A 201 13.59 -8.23 4.65
N LEU A 202 12.89 -7.62 5.61
CA LEU A 202 13.49 -6.69 6.58
C LEU A 202 14.53 -7.35 7.49
N ILE A 203 14.38 -8.64 7.80
CA ILE A 203 15.35 -9.38 8.61
C ILE A 203 16.31 -10.25 7.78
N SER A 204 16.29 -10.07 6.46
CA SER A 204 17.21 -10.78 5.56
C SER A 204 18.58 -10.09 5.50
N GLY A 205 19.62 -10.87 5.14
CA GLY A 205 20.97 -10.36 4.95
C GLY A 205 21.75 -10.08 6.24
N ASP A 206 22.80 -9.27 6.12
CA ASP A 206 23.80 -9.07 7.19
C ASP A 206 23.37 -8.03 8.25
N THR A 207 22.36 -7.22 7.95
CA THR A 207 21.88 -6.13 8.82
C THR A 207 20.36 -6.21 8.99
N PRO A 208 19.86 -7.15 9.81
CA PRO A 208 18.42 -7.33 9.99
C PRO A 208 17.80 -6.15 10.76
N ASP A 209 16.66 -5.67 10.26
CA ASP A 209 15.83 -4.66 10.90
C ASP A 209 14.66 -5.30 11.66
N PHE A 210 14.94 -5.76 12.88
CA PHE A 210 13.91 -6.38 13.72
C PHE A 210 12.80 -5.40 14.12
N ALA A 211 13.12 -4.12 14.30
CA ALA A 211 12.15 -3.11 14.67
C ALA A 211 11.16 -2.84 13.52
N GLY A 212 11.69 -2.64 12.31
CA GLY A 212 10.89 -2.48 11.11
C GLY A 212 10.04 -3.73 10.82
N ALA A 213 10.59 -4.94 10.98
CA ALA A 213 9.84 -6.17 10.76
C ALA A 213 8.70 -6.34 11.78
N ALA A 214 8.93 -6.03 13.05
CA ALA A 214 7.89 -6.03 14.07
C ALA A 214 6.81 -4.97 13.77
N GLU A 215 7.19 -3.78 13.31
CA GLU A 215 6.25 -2.73 12.93
C GLU A 215 5.39 -3.15 11.73
N ALA A 216 6.00 -3.74 10.70
CA ALA A 216 5.29 -4.26 9.52
C ALA A 216 4.22 -5.29 9.90
N LEU A 217 4.56 -6.25 10.78
CA LEU A 217 3.60 -7.21 11.31
C LEU A 217 2.52 -6.55 12.18
N THR A 218 2.88 -5.54 12.97
CA THR A 218 1.93 -4.83 13.83
C THR A 218 0.87 -4.10 13.01
N ILE A 219 1.30 -3.29 12.04
CA ILE A 219 0.40 -2.48 11.22
C ILE A 219 -0.45 -3.39 10.33
N GLY A 220 0.20 -4.34 9.66
CA GLY A 220 -0.49 -5.13 8.66
C GLY A 220 -1.46 -6.16 9.24
N LEU A 221 -1.18 -6.79 10.39
CA LEU A 221 -2.15 -7.68 11.05
C LEU A 221 -3.30 -6.92 11.73
N ALA A 222 -3.12 -5.63 12.05
CA ALA A 222 -4.21 -4.80 12.53
C ALA A 222 -5.17 -4.39 11.39
N ALA A 223 -4.70 -4.38 10.14
CA ALA A 223 -5.51 -4.04 8.97
C ALA A 223 -6.35 -5.22 8.44
N THR A 224 -6.10 -6.45 8.90
CA THR A 224 -6.83 -7.67 8.51
C THR A 224 -7.93 -8.07 9.50
N ASN A 225 -8.10 -7.35 10.62
CA ASN A 225 -9.11 -7.59 11.66
C ASN A 225 -10.19 -6.50 11.68
#